data_AF-A0A0G4LAA6-F1
#
_entry.id   AF-A0A0G4LAA6-F1
#
_cell.length_a   1.000
_cell.length_b   1.000
_cell.length_c   1.000
_cell.angle_alpha   90.00
_cell.angle_beta   90.00
_cell.angle_gamma   90.00
#
_symmetry.space_group_name_H-M   'P 1'
#
loop_
_entity.id
_entity.type
_entity.pdbx_description
1 polymer ?
#
loop_
_entity_poly.entity_id
_entity_poly.type
_entity_poly.pdbx_seq_one_letter_code
_entity_poly.pdbx_strand_id
1 'polypeptide(L)'
;AGTPPGRKIYVHPRGRRTVLRAVPEVKRGPGKKANAGIRHVEEVVRDQGEWSVWEVDGEVDGLFCQNLSLFAKLFLDNKSVFFDVTGFTYFLLVYTPPARPPTGPPGDPPQPAVDTSDEKPVRPHIVGFFSKEKMSWDNNNLACILVFPPWQRKGLGALLMGVSYEISRREGVLGGPEKPISDLGRKGYRRFWGGEIARWLLGIGGIAGAFDSSEETLVDVSDCSRGTWIALDDCLITLREMGLLQDAGVGPGKKPEVSGAAVGDDGDGAMEDVGDAGEPEPVPDVPRVRLDKEAVRGWIAANGISLERVCDPHGFVEGYAMKQGSPEEEEYA
;
A
#
# COMPACT_ATOMS: atom_id res chain seq x y z
N ALA A 1 -28.30 11.34 -9.82
CA ALA A 1 -28.21 10.23 -8.84
C ALA A 1 -27.60 9.02 -9.53
N GLY A 2 -26.36 8.65 -9.19
CA GLY A 2 -25.69 7.50 -9.82
C GLY A 2 -24.17 7.49 -9.69
N THR A 3 -23.54 8.64 -9.45
CA THR A 3 -22.08 8.76 -9.28
C THR A 3 -21.73 8.77 -7.79
N PRO A 4 -20.60 8.16 -7.36
CA PRO A 4 -20.07 8.35 -6.01
C PRO A 4 -19.82 9.85 -5.75
N PRO A 5 -19.93 10.32 -4.50
CA PRO A 5 -19.52 11.67 -4.16
C PRO A 5 -18.00 11.85 -4.30
N GLY A 6 -17.55 13.09 -4.21
CA GLY A 6 -16.15 13.47 -4.31
C GLY A 6 -15.55 13.31 -5.71
N ARG A 7 -14.24 13.08 -5.76
CA ARG A 7 -13.46 13.02 -7.01
C ARG A 7 -12.76 11.67 -7.18
N LYS A 8 -12.74 11.14 -8.39
CA LYS A 8 -11.92 9.96 -8.72
C LYS A 8 -10.44 10.35 -8.69
N ILE A 9 -9.64 9.63 -7.92
CA ILE A 9 -8.19 9.89 -7.77
C ILE A 9 -7.32 8.76 -8.33
N TYR A 10 -7.90 7.57 -8.51
CA TYR A 10 -7.17 6.37 -8.91
C TYR A 10 -8.03 5.49 -9.80
N VAL A 11 -7.44 4.94 -10.85
CA VAL A 11 -8.00 3.85 -11.67
C VAL A 11 -7.00 2.70 -11.65
N HIS A 12 -7.44 1.54 -11.15
CA HIS A 12 -6.61 0.35 -11.16
C HIS A 12 -6.45 -0.15 -12.60
N PRO A 13 -5.23 -0.45 -13.06
CA PRO A 13 -5.01 -1.03 -14.37
C PRO A 13 -5.88 -2.26 -14.59
N ARG A 14 -6.51 -2.35 -15.76
CA ARG A 14 -7.29 -3.54 -16.12
C ARG A 14 -6.33 -4.71 -16.26
N GLY A 15 -6.51 -5.73 -15.43
CA GLY A 15 -5.54 -6.80 -15.35
C GLY A 15 -6.12 -8.12 -14.88
N ARG A 16 -5.18 -9.01 -14.58
CA ARG A 16 -5.43 -10.24 -13.85
C ARG A 16 -5.10 -9.97 -12.39
N ARG A 17 -5.97 -10.37 -11.48
CA ARG A 17 -5.72 -10.30 -10.03
C ARG A 17 -5.86 -11.67 -9.41
N THR A 18 -5.06 -11.95 -8.39
CA THR A 18 -5.18 -13.17 -7.60
C THR A 18 -6.24 -12.98 -6.51
N VAL A 19 -7.28 -13.82 -6.51
CA VAL A 19 -8.31 -13.86 -5.48
C VAL A 19 -8.27 -15.19 -4.74
N LEU A 20 -8.72 -15.21 -3.48
CA LEU A 20 -8.83 -16.45 -2.71
C LEU A 20 -10.23 -17.04 -2.90
N ARG A 21 -10.33 -18.10 -3.69
CA ARG A 21 -11.57 -18.86 -3.87
C ARG A 21 -11.70 -19.93 -2.82
N ALA A 22 -12.85 -19.96 -2.14
CA ALA A 22 -13.24 -21.05 -1.27
C ALA A 22 -13.51 -22.31 -2.11
N VAL A 23 -12.78 -23.38 -1.83
CA VAL A 23 -12.91 -24.70 -2.46
C VAL A 23 -13.27 -25.72 -1.36
N PRO A 24 -14.28 -26.57 -1.58
CA PRO A 24 -14.59 -27.66 -0.66
C PRO A 24 -13.39 -28.58 -0.50
N GLU A 25 -13.03 -28.93 0.73
CA GLU A 25 -11.98 -29.91 0.98
C GLU A 25 -12.47 -31.32 0.56
N VAL A 26 -11.96 -31.83 -0.56
CA VAL A 26 -12.27 -33.19 -1.04
C VAL A 26 -11.40 -34.19 -0.26
N LYS A 27 -11.99 -34.93 0.68
CA LYS A 27 -11.27 -36.02 1.36
C LYS A 27 -11.00 -37.18 0.40
N ARG A 28 -9.74 -37.63 0.32
CA ARG A 28 -9.37 -38.97 -0.17
C ARG A 28 -9.25 -39.89 1.05
N GLY A 29 -10.21 -40.81 1.24
CA GLY A 29 -10.09 -41.92 2.18
C GLY A 29 -11.32 -42.16 3.08
N PRO A 30 -11.71 -43.43 3.34
CA PRO A 30 -12.85 -43.75 4.19
C PRO A 30 -12.46 -43.69 5.68
N GLY A 31 -13.23 -42.97 6.52
CA GLY A 31 -13.28 -43.27 7.96
C GLY A 31 -13.17 -42.16 9.02
N LYS A 32 -13.20 -40.85 8.73
CA LYS A 32 -13.24 -39.82 9.80
C LYS A 32 -14.34 -38.77 9.61
N LYS A 33 -15.37 -38.83 10.48
CA LYS A 33 -16.33 -37.74 10.73
C LYS A 33 -15.66 -36.65 11.55
N ALA A 34 -15.55 -35.44 10.99
CA ALA A 34 -15.54 -34.13 11.65
C ALA A 34 -15.24 -33.05 10.58
N ASN A 35 -16.02 -31.96 10.64
CA ASN A 35 -15.97 -30.69 9.90
C ASN A 35 -15.38 -30.70 8.48
N ALA A 36 -16.23 -30.46 7.47
CA ALA A 36 -15.78 -30.11 6.13
C ALA A 36 -15.08 -28.74 6.19
N GLY A 37 -13.75 -28.73 6.14
CA GLY A 37 -12.98 -27.50 6.04
C GLY A 37 -13.22 -26.83 4.69
N ILE A 38 -13.29 -25.50 4.68
CA ILE A 38 -13.20 -24.72 3.45
C ILE A 38 -11.72 -24.44 3.21
N ARG A 39 -11.13 -25.04 2.18
CA ARG A 39 -9.77 -24.69 1.73
C ARG A 39 -9.87 -23.46 0.84
N HIS A 40 -8.96 -22.51 0.97
CA HIS A 40 -8.88 -21.39 0.02
C HIS A 40 -7.77 -21.67 -0.99
N VAL A 41 -8.06 -21.49 -2.27
CA VAL A 41 -7.11 -21.65 -3.37
C VAL A 41 -7.00 -20.32 -4.09
N GLU A 42 -5.79 -19.96 -4.49
CA GLU A 42 -5.53 -18.77 -5.29
C GLU A 42 -6.01 -18.99 -6.73
N GLU A 43 -6.85 -18.08 -7.21
CA GLU A 43 -7.37 -18.07 -8.57
C GLU A 43 -7.05 -16.73 -9.21
N VAL A 44 -6.51 -16.77 -10.43
CA VAL A 44 -6.24 -15.57 -11.21
C VAL A 44 -7.52 -15.19 -11.98
N VAL A 45 -8.17 -14.11 -11.54
CA VAL A 45 -9.39 -13.58 -12.16
C VAL A 45 -9.05 -12.40 -13.05
N ARG A 46 -9.66 -12.36 -14.24
CA ARG A 46 -9.59 -11.19 -15.12
C ARG A 46 -10.72 -10.23 -14.77
N ASP A 47 -10.38 -8.99 -14.44
CA ASP A 47 -11.39 -7.99 -14.13
C ASP A 47 -12.16 -7.59 -15.39
N GLN A 48 -13.49 -7.71 -15.32
CA GLN A 48 -14.38 -7.32 -16.42
C GLN A 48 -14.83 -5.87 -16.33
N GLY A 49 -14.86 -5.31 -15.12
CA GLY A 49 -15.18 -3.91 -14.85
C GLY A 49 -13.96 -3.09 -14.41
N GLU A 50 -14.20 -1.83 -14.11
CA GLU A 50 -13.18 -0.91 -13.61
C GLU A 50 -13.18 -0.88 -12.08
N TRP A 51 -11.99 -0.95 -11.49
CA TRP A 51 -11.76 -0.62 -10.08
C TRP A 51 -11.19 0.78 -9.99
N SER A 52 -11.78 1.63 -9.14
CA SER A 52 -11.31 3.01 -8.94
C SER A 52 -11.36 3.40 -7.47
N VAL A 53 -10.55 4.38 -7.08
CA VAL A 53 -10.65 5.01 -5.76
C VAL A 53 -11.10 6.45 -5.91
N TRP A 54 -12.06 6.84 -5.07
CA TRP A 54 -12.62 8.19 -5.01
C TRP A 54 -12.31 8.82 -3.66
N GLU A 55 -11.81 10.04 -3.68
CA GLU A 55 -11.58 10.86 -2.49
C GLU A 55 -12.80 11.72 -2.21
N VAL A 56 -13.27 11.66 -0.96
CA VAL A 56 -14.45 12.34 -0.46
C VAL A 56 -14.08 13.08 0.82
N ASP A 57 -14.31 14.38 0.83
CA ASP A 57 -14.05 15.23 2.00
C ASP A 57 -15.23 15.15 2.97
N GLY A 58 -14.99 14.77 4.23
CA GLY A 58 -16.03 14.66 5.24
C GLY A 58 -16.64 15.99 5.68
N GLU A 59 -15.98 17.11 5.45
CA GLU A 59 -16.52 18.45 5.67
C GLU A 59 -17.50 18.86 4.56
N VAL A 60 -17.20 18.48 3.31
CA VAL A 60 -18.02 18.80 2.13
C VAL A 60 -19.21 17.85 2.01
N ASP A 61 -18.97 16.54 2.12
CA ASP A 61 -19.96 15.47 1.93
C ASP A 61 -20.40 14.86 3.29
N GLY A 62 -20.61 15.72 4.30
CA GLY A 62 -20.80 15.30 5.70
C GLY A 62 -21.89 14.25 5.93
N LEU A 63 -23.09 14.43 5.37
CA LEU A 63 -24.18 13.45 5.53
C LEU A 63 -23.81 12.08 4.94
N PHE A 64 -23.12 12.05 3.80
CA PHE A 64 -22.68 10.80 3.20
C PHE A 64 -21.62 10.12 4.08
N CYS A 65 -20.61 10.86 4.55
CA CYS A 65 -19.55 10.34 5.40
C CYS A 65 -20.05 9.85 6.77
N GLN A 66 -21.05 10.52 7.34
CA GLN A 66 -21.74 10.07 8.55
C GLN A 66 -22.48 8.75 8.32
N ASN A 67 -23.27 8.66 7.26
CA ASN A 67 -24.00 7.43 6.90
C ASN A 67 -23.03 6.27 6.63
N LEU A 68 -21.94 6.52 5.91
CA LEU A 68 -20.90 5.54 5.66
C LEU A 68 -20.23 5.09 6.97
N SER A 69 -19.94 6.02 7.88
CA SER A 69 -19.34 5.71 9.18
C SER A 69 -20.26 4.89 10.08
N LEU A 70 -21.56 5.22 10.13
CA LEU A 70 -22.57 4.45 10.85
C LEU A 70 -22.71 3.04 10.26
N PHE A 71 -22.74 2.92 8.93
CA PHE A 71 -22.77 1.62 8.26
C PHE A 71 -21.51 0.79 8.56
N ALA A 72 -20.34 1.43 8.53
CA ALA A 72 -19.07 0.78 8.83
C ALA A 72 -18.99 0.28 10.27
N LYS A 73 -19.60 0.99 11.22
CA LYS A 73 -19.65 0.60 12.64
C LYS A 73 -20.32 -0.75 12.88
N LEU A 74 -21.19 -1.20 11.97
CA LEU A 74 -21.80 -2.53 12.00
C LEU A 74 -20.76 -3.67 11.82
N PHE A 75 -19.60 -3.35 11.26
CA PHE A 75 -18.55 -4.32 10.92
C PHE A 75 -17.18 -3.99 11.55
N LEU A 76 -17.04 -2.82 12.16
CA LEU A 76 -15.82 -2.35 12.83
C LEU A 76 -16.11 -2.09 14.32
N ASP A 77 -15.62 -2.98 15.17
CA ASP A 77 -15.82 -2.90 16.62
C ASP A 77 -15.16 -1.64 17.21
N ASN A 78 -13.94 -1.34 16.79
CA ASN A 78 -13.10 -0.27 17.34
C ASN A 78 -13.34 1.11 16.70
N LYS A 79 -14.27 1.26 15.75
CA LYS A 79 -14.56 2.57 15.15
C LYS A 79 -15.28 3.46 16.17
N SER A 80 -14.63 4.53 16.60
CA SER A 80 -15.11 5.45 17.64
C SER A 80 -15.79 6.71 17.10
N VAL A 81 -15.37 7.20 15.93
CA VAL A 81 -15.90 8.42 15.31
C VAL A 81 -16.87 8.10 14.19
N PHE A 82 -18.09 8.65 14.28
CA PHE A 82 -19.13 8.45 13.26
C PHE A 82 -19.99 9.68 12.95
N PHE A 83 -20.03 10.70 13.81
CA PHE A 83 -20.79 11.93 13.57
C PHE A 83 -19.90 13.12 13.17
N ASP A 84 -18.80 13.33 13.90
CA ASP A 84 -17.83 14.37 13.54
C ASP A 84 -16.86 13.85 12.48
N VAL A 85 -17.24 14.04 11.22
CA VAL A 85 -16.51 13.54 10.06
C VAL A 85 -15.66 14.62 9.39
N THR A 86 -15.72 15.86 9.88
CA THR A 86 -15.10 17.05 9.28
C THR A 86 -13.58 16.95 9.18
N GLY A 87 -12.94 16.36 10.20
CA GLY A 87 -11.50 16.11 10.25
C GLY A 87 -11.02 14.93 9.40
N PHE A 88 -11.89 14.29 8.60
CA PHE A 88 -11.54 13.07 7.87
C PHE A 88 -11.73 13.20 6.36
N THR A 89 -10.81 12.58 5.63
CA THR A 89 -10.93 12.28 4.21
C THR A 89 -11.25 10.80 4.03
N TYR A 90 -12.20 10.47 3.16
CA TYR A 90 -12.64 9.11 2.87
C TYR A 90 -12.22 8.70 1.47
N PHE A 91 -11.66 7.51 1.34
CA PHE A 91 -11.18 6.93 0.10
C PHE A 91 -12.04 5.72 -0.26
N LEU A 92 -13.02 5.92 -1.13
CA LEU A 92 -14.00 4.91 -1.53
C LEU A 92 -13.42 3.99 -2.59
N LEU A 93 -13.46 2.68 -2.35
CA LEU A 93 -13.22 1.69 -3.38
C LEU A 93 -14.51 1.47 -4.18
N VAL A 94 -14.44 1.73 -5.47
CA VAL A 94 -15.60 1.70 -6.37
C VAL A 94 -15.38 0.72 -7.51
N TYR A 95 -16.34 -0.19 -7.70
CA TYR A 95 -16.42 -1.08 -8.85
C TYR A 95 -17.44 -0.57 -9.86
N THR A 96 -17.02 -0.33 -11.09
CA THR A 96 -17.90 0.05 -12.21
C THR A 96 -18.01 -1.14 -13.17
N PRO A 97 -19.19 -1.78 -13.29
CA PRO A 97 -19.40 -2.88 -14.24
C PRO A 97 -19.13 -2.44 -15.69
N PRO A 98 -18.76 -3.36 -16.60
CA PRO A 98 -18.66 -3.03 -18.02
C PRO A 98 -20.04 -2.62 -18.58
N ALA A 99 -20.05 -1.70 -19.53
CA ALA A 99 -21.27 -1.20 -20.16
C ALA A 99 -22.08 -2.29 -20.88
N ARG A 100 -21.41 -3.34 -21.37
CA ARG A 100 -22.04 -4.49 -22.01
C ARG A 100 -21.59 -5.79 -21.31
N PRO A 101 -22.51 -6.69 -20.90
CA PRO A 101 -22.09 -8.04 -20.54
C PRO A 101 -21.46 -8.71 -21.76
N PRO A 102 -20.36 -9.49 -21.61
CA PRO A 102 -19.77 -10.21 -22.72
C PRO A 102 -20.82 -11.18 -23.29
N THR A 103 -21.44 -10.79 -24.40
CA THR A 103 -22.47 -11.55 -25.09
C THR A 103 -21.75 -12.39 -26.15
N GLY A 104 -21.16 -13.48 -25.70
CA GLY A 104 -20.53 -14.47 -26.56
C GLY A 104 -19.70 -15.49 -25.78
N PRO A 105 -19.60 -16.75 -26.24
CA PRO A 105 -18.56 -17.66 -25.79
C PRO A 105 -17.17 -17.01 -25.94
N PRO A 106 -16.19 -17.35 -25.07
CA PRO A 106 -14.84 -16.81 -25.19
C PRO A 106 -14.24 -17.18 -26.56
N GLY A 107 -14.14 -16.21 -27.48
CA GLY A 107 -13.58 -16.40 -28.82
C GLY A 107 -14.29 -15.66 -29.96
N ASP A 108 -15.52 -15.20 -29.78
CA ASP A 108 -16.26 -14.53 -30.86
C ASP A 108 -15.83 -13.07 -31.08
N PRO A 109 -15.79 -12.61 -32.35
CA PRO A 109 -15.52 -11.20 -32.67
C PRO A 109 -16.64 -10.28 -32.17
N PRO A 110 -16.34 -9.02 -31.82
CA PRO A 110 -17.33 -8.08 -31.33
C PRO A 110 -18.43 -7.85 -32.38
N GLN A 111 -19.67 -8.20 -32.04
CA GLN A 111 -20.82 -7.94 -32.90
C GLN A 111 -21.12 -6.44 -32.98
N PRO A 112 -21.53 -5.93 -34.16
CA PRO A 112 -21.81 -4.51 -34.38
C PRO A 112 -22.87 -3.98 -33.41
N ALA A 113 -22.74 -2.71 -33.05
CA ALA A 113 -23.64 -2.02 -32.14
C ALA A 113 -25.05 -2.00 -32.74
N VAL A 114 -26.01 -2.61 -32.04
CA VAL A 114 -27.43 -2.42 -32.32
C VAL A 114 -27.83 -1.16 -31.58
N ASP A 115 -28.36 -0.18 -32.31
CA ASP A 115 -28.95 1.03 -31.74
C ASP A 115 -30.13 0.65 -30.84
N THR A 116 -29.91 0.62 -29.52
CA THR A 116 -30.97 0.49 -28.54
C THR A 116 -30.93 1.69 -27.61
N SER A 117 -31.88 2.60 -27.80
CA SER A 117 -32.15 3.79 -26.97
C SER A 117 -32.61 3.48 -25.53
N ASP A 118 -32.40 2.26 -25.04
CA ASP A 118 -32.84 1.72 -23.74
C ASP A 118 -31.66 1.16 -22.91
N GLU A 119 -30.43 1.64 -23.12
CA GLU A 119 -29.30 1.25 -22.27
C GLU A 119 -29.48 1.79 -20.84
N LYS A 120 -29.69 0.89 -19.88
CA LYS A 120 -29.66 1.25 -18.45
C LYS A 120 -28.30 1.85 -18.11
N PRO A 121 -28.25 3.01 -17.44
CA PRO A 121 -26.98 3.62 -17.07
C PRO A 121 -26.18 2.68 -16.17
N VAL A 122 -24.91 2.48 -16.50
CA VAL A 122 -23.96 1.71 -15.70
C VAL A 122 -23.85 2.35 -14.32
N ARG A 123 -24.17 1.59 -13.27
CA ARG A 123 -24.12 2.08 -11.89
C ARG A 123 -22.83 1.63 -11.21
N PRO A 124 -21.98 2.56 -10.76
CA PRO A 124 -20.84 2.24 -9.90
C PRO A 124 -21.32 1.76 -8.53
N HIS A 125 -20.58 0.81 -7.96
CA HIS A 125 -20.84 0.24 -6.64
C HIS A 125 -19.70 0.60 -5.70
N ILE A 126 -20.01 1.23 -4.57
CA ILE A 126 -19.06 1.39 -3.46
C ILE A 126 -18.97 0.03 -2.76
N VAL A 127 -17.76 -0.53 -2.70
CA VAL A 127 -17.53 -1.90 -2.18
C VAL A 127 -16.68 -1.93 -0.90
N GLY A 128 -16.13 -0.79 -0.52
CA GLY A 128 -15.27 -0.62 0.63
C GLY A 128 -14.71 0.79 0.68
N PHE A 129 -13.98 1.11 1.73
CA PHE A 129 -13.28 2.38 1.88
C PHE A 129 -12.14 2.27 2.88
N PHE A 130 -11.28 3.28 2.92
CA PHE A 130 -10.59 3.65 4.14
C PHE A 130 -10.78 5.14 4.45
N SER A 131 -10.63 5.54 5.71
CA SER A 131 -10.61 6.95 6.13
C SER A 131 -9.22 7.34 6.60
N LYS A 132 -8.88 8.61 6.48
CA LYS A 132 -7.62 9.21 6.93
C LYS A 132 -7.92 10.55 7.58
N GLU A 133 -7.28 10.85 8.70
CA GLU A 133 -7.37 12.17 9.31
C GLU A 133 -6.70 13.23 8.42
N LYS A 134 -7.32 14.40 8.27
CA LYS A 134 -6.70 15.53 7.56
C LYS A 134 -5.43 16.01 8.27
N MET A 135 -5.44 15.97 9.60
CA MET A 135 -4.32 16.32 10.48
C MET A 135 -4.12 15.18 11.49
N SER A 136 -3.16 14.29 11.23
CA SER A 136 -2.84 13.18 12.13
C SER A 136 -1.58 13.48 12.93
N TRP A 137 -1.70 13.55 14.25
CA TRP A 137 -0.55 13.80 15.15
C TRP A 137 0.46 12.66 15.17
N ASP A 138 -0.03 11.42 15.02
CA ASP A 138 0.80 10.21 15.00
C ASP A 138 1.22 9.80 13.57
N ASN A 139 1.00 10.67 12.58
CA ASN A 139 1.23 10.38 11.16
C ASN A 139 0.50 9.12 10.67
N ASN A 140 -0.73 8.88 11.14
CA ASN A 140 -1.54 7.76 10.66
C ASN A 140 -1.95 8.03 9.20
N ASN A 141 -1.57 7.14 8.29
CA ASN A 141 -2.00 7.23 6.88
C ASN A 141 -3.36 6.57 6.64
N LEU A 142 -3.90 5.88 7.64
CA LEU A 142 -5.15 5.16 7.60
C LEU A 142 -5.72 5.08 9.02
N ALA A 143 -6.94 5.58 9.22
CA ALA A 143 -7.69 5.50 10.47
C ALA A 143 -8.55 4.23 10.52
N CYS A 144 -9.49 4.09 9.60
CA CYS A 144 -10.34 2.90 9.47
C CYS A 144 -10.25 2.34 8.06
N ILE A 145 -10.29 1.02 7.90
CA ILE A 145 -10.38 0.34 6.60
C ILE A 145 -11.46 -0.73 6.66
N LEU A 146 -12.30 -0.79 5.63
CA LEU A 146 -13.34 -1.80 5.49
C LEU A 146 -13.56 -2.16 4.04
N VAL A 147 -13.48 -3.44 3.72
CA VAL A 147 -14.11 -4.01 2.52
C VAL A 147 -15.43 -4.64 2.94
N PHE A 148 -16.52 -4.26 2.27
CA PHE A 148 -17.85 -4.73 2.64
C PHE A 148 -17.94 -6.26 2.54
N PRO A 149 -18.68 -6.93 3.45
CA PRO A 149 -18.63 -8.39 3.59
C PRO A 149 -18.75 -9.20 2.28
N PRO A 150 -19.65 -8.86 1.32
CA PRO A 150 -19.77 -9.60 0.05
C PRO A 150 -18.52 -9.52 -0.87
N TRP A 151 -17.65 -8.55 -0.62
CA TRP A 151 -16.47 -8.23 -1.43
C TRP A 151 -15.14 -8.62 -0.76
N GLN A 152 -15.18 -9.15 0.45
CA GLN A 152 -13.99 -9.58 1.19
C GLN A 152 -13.31 -10.79 0.54
N ARG A 153 -12.02 -11.00 0.89
CA ARG A 153 -11.17 -12.10 0.39
C ARG A 153 -10.88 -12.09 -1.11
N LYS A 154 -11.11 -10.95 -1.79
CA LYS A 154 -10.84 -10.76 -3.23
C LYS A 154 -9.60 -9.89 -3.53
N GLY A 155 -8.65 -9.80 -2.59
CA GLY A 155 -7.45 -8.94 -2.72
C GLY A 155 -7.71 -7.43 -2.55
N LEU A 156 -8.97 -7.00 -2.47
CA LEU A 156 -9.36 -5.58 -2.40
C LEU A 156 -8.83 -4.82 -1.18
N GLY A 157 -8.67 -5.51 -0.05
CA GLY A 157 -8.07 -4.90 1.14
C GLY A 157 -6.60 -4.54 0.92
N ALA A 158 -5.85 -5.39 0.21
CA ALA A 158 -4.46 -5.12 -0.12
C ALA A 158 -4.34 -3.97 -1.13
N LEU A 159 -5.28 -3.85 -2.08
CA LEU A 159 -5.36 -2.68 -2.97
C LEU A 159 -5.55 -1.39 -2.17
N LEU A 160 -6.49 -1.36 -1.22
CA LEU A 160 -6.72 -0.17 -0.37
C LEU A 160 -5.49 0.18 0.49
N MET A 161 -4.79 -0.82 1.06
CA MET A 161 -3.52 -0.61 1.75
C MET A 161 -2.44 -0.07 0.81
N GLY A 162 -2.33 -0.61 -0.40
CA GLY A 162 -1.38 -0.11 -1.39
C GLY A 162 -1.66 1.33 -1.80
N VAL A 163 -2.93 1.71 -1.94
CA VAL A 163 -3.34 3.09 -2.21
C VAL A 163 -2.99 3.99 -1.04
N SER A 164 -3.23 3.60 0.22
CA SER A 164 -2.90 4.44 1.38
C SER A 164 -1.39 4.72 1.49
N TYR A 165 -0.55 3.71 1.26
CA TYR A 165 0.92 3.89 1.25
C TYR A 165 1.42 4.69 0.04
N GLU A 166 0.79 4.54 -1.13
CA GLU A 166 1.16 5.33 -2.31
C GLU A 166 0.79 6.81 -2.15
N ILE A 167 -0.30 7.12 -1.45
CA ILE A 167 -0.64 8.49 -1.06
C ILE A 167 0.42 9.05 -0.10
N SER A 168 0.79 8.29 0.95
CA SER A 168 1.88 8.67 1.87
C SER A 168 3.19 9.00 1.13
N ARG A 169 3.57 8.19 0.14
CA ARG A 169 4.75 8.43 -0.70
C ARG A 169 4.69 9.76 -1.43
N ARG A 170 3.55 10.07 -2.02
CA ARG A 170 3.35 11.29 -2.81
C ARG A 170 3.37 12.54 -1.94
N GLU A 171 2.74 12.47 -0.77
CA GLU A 171 2.69 13.56 0.21
C GLU A 171 4.03 13.78 0.93
N GLY A 172 4.93 12.80 0.88
CA GLY A 172 6.19 12.85 1.63
C GLY A 172 6.03 12.54 3.13
N VAL A 173 4.91 11.92 3.53
CA VAL A 173 4.61 11.61 4.95
C VAL A 173 4.64 10.10 5.17
N LEU A 174 5.69 9.65 5.85
CA LEU A 174 5.82 8.26 6.28
C LEU A 174 4.84 7.99 7.43
N GLY A 175 4.01 6.96 7.27
CA GLY A 175 2.92 6.68 8.19
C GLY A 175 2.46 5.23 8.14
N GLY A 176 1.60 4.87 9.09
CA GLY A 176 1.03 3.54 9.21
C GLY A 176 -0.46 3.57 9.59
N PRO A 177 -1.09 2.39 9.74
CA PRO A 177 -2.46 2.30 10.22
C PRO A 177 -2.57 2.69 11.70
N GLU A 178 -3.67 3.36 12.03
CA GLU A 178 -4.07 3.66 13.41
C GLU A 178 -4.21 2.36 14.22
N LYS A 179 -3.76 2.41 15.47
CA LYS A 179 -3.83 1.31 16.44
C LYS A 179 -5.01 1.56 17.39
N PRO A 180 -5.77 0.52 17.81
CA PRO A 180 -5.54 -0.90 17.58
C PRO A 180 -6.14 -1.44 16.27
N ILE A 181 -5.35 -2.19 15.52
CA ILE A 181 -5.77 -2.88 14.29
C ILE A 181 -6.63 -4.11 14.63
N SER A 182 -7.72 -4.33 13.91
CA SER A 182 -8.55 -5.54 14.01
C SER A 182 -7.78 -6.82 13.65
N ASP A 183 -8.23 -7.99 14.11
CA ASP A 183 -7.55 -9.26 13.81
C ASP A 183 -7.44 -9.54 12.31
N LEU A 184 -8.52 -9.26 11.57
CA LEU A 184 -8.53 -9.37 10.10
C LEU A 184 -7.58 -8.35 9.47
N GLY A 185 -7.56 -7.11 9.97
CA GLY A 185 -6.64 -6.07 9.53
C GLY A 185 -5.18 -6.46 9.75
N ARG A 186 -4.85 -6.94 10.95
CA ARG A 186 -3.49 -7.40 11.33
C ARG A 186 -3.01 -8.53 10.41
N LYS A 187 -3.87 -9.50 10.12
CA LYS A 187 -3.54 -10.57 9.15
C LYS A 187 -3.30 -10.03 7.74
N GLY A 188 -4.08 -9.03 7.33
CA GLY A 188 -3.91 -8.33 6.05
C GLY A 188 -2.60 -7.57 5.96
N TYR A 189 -2.31 -6.71 6.95
CA TYR A 189 -1.09 -5.91 7.02
C TYR A 189 0.17 -6.76 7.08
N ARG A 190 0.18 -7.84 7.87
CA ARG A 190 1.32 -8.80 7.88
C ARG A 190 1.66 -9.33 6.49
N ARG A 191 0.63 -9.75 5.73
CA ARG A 191 0.83 -10.27 4.37
C ARG A 191 1.27 -9.16 3.41
N PHE A 192 0.66 -7.98 3.53
CA PHE A 192 0.98 -6.81 2.71
C PHE A 192 2.43 -6.33 2.95
N TRP A 193 2.79 -6.03 4.20
CA TRP A 193 4.14 -5.60 4.58
C TRP A 193 5.20 -6.64 4.24
N GLY A 194 4.95 -7.92 4.54
CA GLY A 194 5.89 -8.99 4.20
C GLY A 194 6.13 -9.09 2.69
N GLY A 195 5.11 -8.87 1.85
CA GLY A 195 5.27 -8.80 0.40
C GLY A 195 6.04 -7.57 -0.07
N GLU A 196 5.76 -6.38 0.49
CA GLU A 196 6.48 -5.15 0.17
C GLU A 196 7.95 -5.23 0.55
N ILE A 197 8.25 -5.68 1.78
CA ILE A 197 9.60 -5.86 2.30
C ILE A 197 10.34 -6.94 1.49
N ALA A 198 9.71 -8.10 1.23
CA ALA A 198 10.36 -9.15 0.45
C ALA A 198 10.70 -8.69 -0.97
N ARG A 199 9.79 -7.95 -1.64
CA ARG A 199 10.06 -7.38 -2.96
C ARG A 199 11.21 -6.39 -2.92
N TRP A 200 11.23 -5.51 -1.91
CA TRP A 200 12.31 -4.55 -1.73
C TRP A 200 13.65 -5.26 -1.52
N LEU A 201 13.73 -6.20 -0.57
CA LEU A 201 14.93 -6.99 -0.27
C LEU A 201 15.49 -7.74 -1.49
N LEU A 202 14.62 -8.38 -2.27
CA LEU A 202 15.03 -9.07 -3.50
C LEU A 202 15.49 -8.12 -4.61
N GLY A 203 15.06 -6.85 -4.57
CA GLY A 203 15.48 -5.81 -5.50
C GLY A 203 16.84 -5.19 -5.18
N ILE A 204 17.34 -5.33 -3.94
CA ILE A 204 18.67 -4.84 -3.54
C ILE A 204 19.75 -5.63 -4.30
N GLY A 205 20.65 -4.91 -5.00
CA GLY A 205 21.72 -5.49 -5.82
C GLY A 205 21.36 -5.77 -7.30
N GLY A 206 20.15 -5.41 -7.75
CA GLY A 206 19.78 -5.49 -9.18
C GLY A 206 20.17 -4.26 -10.01
N ILE A 207 20.45 -3.13 -9.36
CA ILE A 207 20.75 -1.84 -10.03
C ILE A 207 22.22 -1.44 -9.89
N ALA A 208 22.90 -1.89 -8.83
CA ALA A 208 24.33 -1.62 -8.62
C ALA A 208 25.14 -2.89 -8.86
N GLY A 209 25.77 -2.97 -10.04
CA GLY A 209 26.99 -3.73 -10.28
C GLY A 209 26.92 -5.24 -10.08
N ALA A 210 26.76 -5.95 -11.19
CA ALA A 210 27.38 -7.26 -11.34
C ALA A 210 28.86 -7.15 -10.92
N PHE A 211 29.25 -7.69 -9.76
CA PHE A 211 30.60 -8.15 -9.40
C PHE A 211 30.76 -8.55 -7.91
N ASP A 212 29.71 -8.54 -7.08
CA ASP A 212 29.76 -9.21 -5.77
C ASP A 212 28.87 -10.46 -5.77
N SER A 213 29.51 -11.63 -5.72
CA SER A 213 28.88 -12.95 -5.66
C SER A 213 28.53 -13.35 -4.23
N SER A 214 28.39 -12.39 -3.31
CA SER A 214 27.88 -12.65 -1.97
C SER A 214 26.34 -12.69 -2.00
N GLU A 215 25.76 -13.86 -1.74
CA GLU A 215 24.30 -13.99 -1.53
C GLU A 215 23.83 -13.31 -0.23
N GLU A 216 24.78 -12.87 0.60
CA GLU A 216 24.56 -12.18 1.87
C GLU A 216 24.70 -10.66 1.71
N THR A 217 23.61 -9.92 1.94
CA THR A 217 23.63 -8.45 1.97
C THR A 217 23.35 -7.96 3.39
N LEU A 218 24.14 -7.02 3.91
CA LEU A 218 23.79 -6.36 5.17
C LEU A 218 22.84 -5.19 4.89
N VAL A 219 21.69 -5.21 5.55
CA VAL A 219 20.64 -4.22 5.35
C VAL A 219 20.33 -3.52 6.67
N ASP A 220 20.35 -2.18 6.64
CA ASP A 220 19.85 -1.34 7.72
C ASP A 220 18.32 -1.31 7.68
N VAL A 221 17.68 -1.49 8.85
CA VAL A 221 16.23 -1.43 8.95
C VAL A 221 15.69 -0.04 8.60
N SER A 222 16.48 1.02 8.80
CA SER A 222 16.16 2.36 8.33
C SER A 222 16.16 2.45 6.80
N ASP A 223 17.03 1.72 6.10
CA ASP A 223 16.99 1.61 4.63
C ASP A 223 15.71 0.89 4.18
N CYS A 224 15.26 -0.12 4.92
CA CYS A 224 14.00 -0.84 4.67
C CYS A 224 12.78 0.06 4.82
N SER A 225 12.72 0.82 5.92
CA SER A 225 11.67 1.80 6.18
C SER A 225 11.59 2.83 5.06
N ARG A 226 12.71 3.46 4.67
CA ARG A 226 12.76 4.43 3.56
C ARG A 226 12.41 3.81 2.22
N GLY A 227 12.87 2.59 1.95
CA GLY A 227 12.63 1.91 0.68
C GLY A 227 11.19 1.42 0.48
N THR A 228 10.49 1.10 1.57
CA THR A 228 9.13 0.54 1.54
C THR A 228 8.05 1.55 1.92
N TRP A 229 8.41 2.63 2.61
CA TRP A 229 7.52 3.60 3.27
C TRP A 229 6.72 3.03 4.44
N ILE A 230 7.15 1.89 4.96
CA ILE A 230 6.58 1.26 6.16
C ILE A 230 7.34 1.79 7.37
N ALA A 231 6.63 2.11 8.46
CA ALA A 231 7.25 2.57 9.70
C ALA A 231 8.32 1.61 10.21
N LEU A 232 9.38 2.16 10.83
CA LEU A 232 10.53 1.39 11.30
C LEU A 232 10.10 0.22 12.20
N ASP A 233 9.20 0.47 13.15
CA ASP A 233 8.68 -0.53 14.07
C ASP A 233 7.94 -1.66 13.34
N ASP A 234 7.14 -1.31 12.33
CA ASP A 234 6.39 -2.28 11.53
C ASP A 234 7.34 -3.10 10.64
N CYS A 235 8.42 -2.50 10.12
CA CYS A 235 9.50 -3.21 9.44
C CYS A 235 10.20 -4.20 10.37
N LEU A 236 10.58 -3.78 11.59
CA LEU A 236 11.23 -4.64 12.58
C LEU A 236 10.35 -5.85 12.95
N ILE A 237 9.07 -5.60 13.26
CA ILE A 237 8.12 -6.66 13.60
C ILE A 237 7.96 -7.62 12.43
N THR A 238 7.82 -7.10 11.21
CA THR A 238 7.62 -7.94 10.02
C THR A 238 8.86 -8.78 9.71
N LEU A 239 10.06 -8.19 9.72
CA LEU A 239 11.31 -8.92 9.49
C LEU A 239 11.54 -10.03 10.54
N ARG A 240 11.17 -9.78 11.80
CA ARG A 240 11.21 -10.78 12.87
C ARG A 240 10.20 -11.91 12.62
N GLU A 241 8.96 -11.58 12.25
CA GLU A 241 7.93 -12.58 11.90
C GLU A 241 8.29 -13.39 10.65
N MET A 242 9.06 -12.81 9.72
CA MET A 242 9.60 -13.51 8.55
C MET A 242 10.72 -14.50 8.91
N GLY A 243 11.28 -14.43 10.12
CA GLY A 243 12.44 -15.23 10.53
C GLY A 243 13.74 -14.82 9.82
N LEU A 244 13.77 -13.61 9.24
CA LEU A 244 14.92 -13.09 8.51
C LEU A 244 15.86 -12.27 9.40
N LEU A 245 15.42 -11.93 10.61
CA LEU A 245 16.18 -11.13 11.55
C LEU A 245 17.25 -12.01 12.24
N GLN A 246 18.43 -12.10 11.64
CA GLN A 246 19.64 -12.56 12.33
C GLN A 246 20.36 -11.33 12.88
N ASP A 247 20.60 -11.30 14.19
CA ASP A 247 21.33 -10.22 14.84
C ASP A 247 22.75 -10.14 14.25
N ALA A 248 22.99 -9.17 13.37
CA ALA A 248 24.31 -8.87 12.83
C ALA A 248 25.07 -7.85 13.70
N GLY A 249 24.59 -7.62 14.93
CA GLY A 249 25.05 -6.58 15.83
C GLY A 249 24.43 -5.21 15.53
N VAL A 250 24.87 -4.22 16.29
CA VAL A 250 24.67 -2.80 16.02
C VAL A 250 25.92 -2.25 15.35
N GLY A 251 25.76 -1.32 14.42
CA GLY A 251 26.90 -0.65 13.79
C GLY A 251 26.58 0.82 13.52
N PRO A 252 27.60 1.64 13.23
CA PRO A 252 27.41 3.07 13.05
C PRO A 252 26.39 3.30 11.95
N GLY A 253 25.38 4.14 12.23
CA GLY A 253 24.43 4.58 11.23
C GLY A 253 25.13 5.30 10.08
N LYS A 254 24.49 5.34 8.90
CA LYS A 254 24.99 6.19 7.81
C LYS A 254 24.83 7.65 8.23
N LYS A 255 25.86 8.48 7.96
CA LYS A 255 25.72 9.94 8.07
C LYS A 255 24.55 10.39 7.17
N PRO A 256 23.71 11.33 7.60
CA PRO A 256 22.73 11.92 6.71
C PRO A 256 23.45 12.45 5.46
N GLU A 257 23.02 12.02 4.28
CA GLU A 257 23.49 12.62 3.03
C GLU A 257 23.07 14.08 3.05
N VAL A 258 24.06 14.97 3.23
CA VAL A 258 23.86 16.40 3.03
C VAL A 258 23.58 16.57 1.55
N SER A 259 22.34 16.89 1.20
CA SER A 259 22.00 17.37 -0.14
C SER A 259 22.70 18.71 -0.36
N GLY A 260 23.73 18.69 -1.20
CA GLY A 260 24.25 19.89 -1.88
C GLY A 260 25.16 20.81 -1.07
N ALA A 261 26.47 20.63 -1.22
CA ALA A 261 27.37 21.78 -1.30
C ALA A 261 28.33 21.53 -2.47
N ALA A 262 28.11 22.30 -3.53
CA ALA A 262 28.87 22.29 -4.76
C ALA A 262 30.35 22.60 -4.49
N VAL A 263 31.23 21.84 -5.14
CA VAL A 263 32.63 22.22 -5.32
C VAL A 263 32.66 23.33 -6.37
N GLY A 264 32.59 24.58 -5.92
CA GLY A 264 32.91 25.76 -6.69
C GLY A 264 34.39 26.08 -6.51
N ASP A 265 35.19 25.73 -7.51
CA ASP A 265 36.52 26.28 -7.74
C ASP A 265 36.33 27.68 -8.32
N ASP A 266 36.66 28.73 -7.56
CA ASP A 266 37.25 29.97 -8.10
C ASP A 266 37.72 30.87 -6.95
N GLY A 267 38.88 31.46 -7.15
CA GLY A 267 39.67 32.09 -6.10
C GLY A 267 39.26 33.51 -5.70
N ASP A 268 39.90 33.88 -4.58
CA ASP A 268 40.32 35.20 -4.13
C ASP A 268 39.58 35.81 -2.93
N GLY A 269 40.36 36.01 -1.86
CA GLY A 269 40.21 37.09 -0.88
C GLY A 269 39.04 37.08 0.10
N ALA A 270 39.21 36.46 1.27
CA ALA A 270 39.06 37.06 2.61
C ALA A 270 38.95 35.96 3.67
N MET A 271 39.85 36.00 4.66
CA MET A 271 39.81 35.13 5.83
C MET A 271 38.78 35.71 6.80
N GLU A 272 37.51 35.31 6.66
CA GLU A 272 36.50 35.54 7.70
C GLU A 272 36.41 34.32 8.62
N ASP A 273 36.51 34.61 9.90
CA ASP A 273 36.49 33.70 11.04
C ASP A 273 35.11 33.04 11.16
N VAL A 274 34.93 31.87 10.55
CA VAL A 274 33.73 31.04 10.72
C VAL A 274 33.86 30.31 12.05
N GLY A 275 33.12 30.79 13.04
CA GLY A 275 33.04 30.23 14.38
C GLY A 275 32.72 28.73 14.39
N ASP A 276 33.42 28.05 15.29
CA ASP A 276 33.13 26.76 15.92
C ASP A 276 32.11 25.88 15.17
N ALA A 277 32.60 25.12 14.19
CA ALA A 277 31.88 23.94 13.70
C ALA A 277 31.79 22.94 14.86
N GLY A 278 30.67 22.99 15.59
CA GLY A 278 30.38 22.09 16.69
C GLY A 278 30.67 20.63 16.29
N GLU A 279 31.21 19.87 17.25
CA GLU A 279 31.58 18.48 17.05
C GLU A 279 30.47 17.71 16.31
N PRO A 280 30.81 16.89 15.29
CA PRO A 280 29.79 16.13 14.57
C PRO A 280 29.04 15.24 15.56
N GLU A 281 27.75 15.50 15.72
CA GLU A 281 26.84 14.70 16.54
C GLU A 281 27.06 13.21 16.27
N PRO A 282 27.29 12.39 17.32
CA PRO A 282 27.58 10.97 17.15
C PRO A 282 26.38 10.28 16.49
N VAL A 283 26.62 9.66 15.33
CA VAL A 283 25.56 8.94 14.61
C VAL A 283 25.15 7.72 15.46
N PRO A 284 23.87 7.59 15.84
CA PRO A 284 23.44 6.47 16.67
C PRO A 284 23.61 5.15 15.93
N ASP A 285 23.94 4.13 16.70
CA ASP A 285 24.05 2.76 16.24
C ASP A 285 22.68 2.23 15.79
N VAL A 286 22.63 1.62 14.59
CA VAL A 286 21.39 1.12 13.99
C VAL A 286 21.36 -0.40 13.97
N PRO A 287 20.19 -1.03 14.22
CA PRO A 287 20.03 -2.48 14.06
C PRO A 287 20.26 -2.89 12.60
N ARG A 288 21.11 -3.91 12.38
CA ARG A 288 21.40 -4.47 11.05
C ARG A 288 20.88 -5.89 10.94
N VAL A 289 20.38 -6.22 9.75
CA VAL A 289 19.90 -7.56 9.42
C VAL A 289 20.75 -8.15 8.32
N ARG A 290 21.23 -9.39 8.53
CA ARG A 290 21.88 -10.18 7.48
C ARG A 290 20.80 -10.75 6.56
N LEU A 291 20.83 -10.35 5.29
CA LEU A 291 19.89 -10.78 4.27
C LEU A 291 20.38 -12.06 3.61
N ASP A 292 19.60 -13.13 3.73
CA ASP A 292 19.70 -14.32 2.90
C ASP A 292 18.53 -14.30 1.89
N LYS A 293 18.85 -14.12 0.59
CA LYS A 293 17.84 -14.06 -0.48
C LYS A 293 17.14 -15.41 -0.69
N GLU A 294 17.78 -16.53 -0.38
CA GLU A 294 17.14 -17.86 -0.41
C GLU A 294 16.11 -17.97 0.71
N ALA A 295 16.44 -17.53 1.92
CA ALA A 295 15.49 -17.49 3.04
C ALA A 295 14.26 -16.62 2.73
N VAL A 296 14.43 -15.46 2.08
CA VAL A 296 13.32 -14.62 1.62
C VAL A 296 12.43 -15.37 0.63
N ARG A 297 13.01 -16.04 -0.38
CA ARG A 297 12.26 -16.83 -1.37
C ARG A 297 11.54 -18.02 -0.72
N GLY A 298 12.18 -18.69 0.23
CA GLY A 298 11.58 -19.77 1.02
C GLY A 298 10.37 -19.27 1.81
N TRP A 299 10.48 -18.11 2.46
CA TRP A 299 9.37 -17.51 3.20
C TRP A 299 8.20 -17.10 2.28
N ILE A 300 8.50 -16.50 1.11
CA ILE A 300 7.49 -16.16 0.08
C ILE A 300 6.71 -17.42 -0.32
N ALA A 301 7.42 -18.50 -0.66
CA ALA A 301 6.80 -19.76 -1.09
C ALA A 301 5.95 -20.39 0.02
N ALA A 302 6.45 -20.40 1.27
CA ALA A 302 5.73 -20.94 2.41
C ALA A 302 4.44 -20.18 2.76
N ASN A 303 4.41 -18.87 2.50
CA ASN A 303 3.28 -17.99 2.82
C ASN A 303 2.38 -17.66 1.61
N GLY A 304 2.73 -18.15 0.41
CA GLY A 304 1.99 -17.88 -0.83
C GLY A 304 1.98 -16.39 -1.18
N ILE A 305 3.09 -15.69 -0.99
CA ILE A 305 3.16 -14.24 -1.21
C ILE A 305 3.32 -13.96 -2.71
N SER A 306 2.42 -13.14 -3.26
CA SER A 306 2.63 -12.58 -4.60
C SER A 306 3.54 -11.36 -4.48
N LEU A 307 4.56 -11.30 -5.34
CA LEU A 307 5.44 -10.14 -5.46
C LEU A 307 4.91 -9.09 -6.45
N GLU A 308 3.75 -9.29 -7.06
CA GLU A 308 3.10 -8.27 -7.86
C GLU A 308 2.77 -7.04 -6.98
N ARG A 309 2.94 -5.82 -7.50
CA ARG A 309 2.50 -4.63 -6.78
C ARG A 309 0.99 -4.58 -6.80
N VAL A 310 0.39 -4.46 -5.61
CA VAL A 310 -1.07 -4.40 -5.48
C VAL A 310 -1.66 -3.05 -5.93
N CYS A 311 -0.86 -1.99 -5.87
CA CYS A 311 -1.20 -0.65 -6.33
C CYS A 311 -0.15 -0.22 -7.37
N ASP A 312 -0.61 0.10 -8.57
CA ASP A 312 0.22 0.70 -9.62
C ASP A 312 0.23 2.23 -9.48
N PRO A 313 1.39 2.88 -9.23
CA PRO A 313 1.49 4.34 -9.14
C PRO A 313 0.91 5.09 -10.35
N HIS A 314 0.98 4.52 -11.56
CA HIS A 314 0.45 5.15 -12.77
C HIS A 314 -1.08 5.17 -12.84
N GLY A 315 -1.74 4.45 -11.94
CA GLY A 315 -3.20 4.49 -11.82
C GLY A 315 -3.73 5.79 -11.20
N PHE A 316 -2.89 6.58 -10.53
CA PHE A 316 -3.31 7.86 -9.95
C PHE A 316 -3.51 8.93 -11.02
N VAL A 317 -4.45 9.85 -10.78
CA VAL A 317 -4.58 11.07 -11.57
C VAL A 317 -3.27 11.87 -11.51
N GLU A 318 -2.89 12.46 -12.65
CA GLU A 318 -1.67 13.24 -12.79
C GLU A 318 -1.59 14.36 -11.74
N GLY A 319 -0.42 14.51 -11.10
CA GLY A 319 -0.19 15.51 -10.05
C GLY A 319 -0.89 15.24 -8.71
N TYR A 320 -1.69 14.18 -8.57
CA TYR A 320 -2.41 13.93 -7.31
C TYR A 320 -1.46 13.68 -6.14
N ALA A 321 -1.64 14.47 -5.08
CA ALA A 321 -0.91 14.44 -3.81
C ALA A 321 0.61 14.56 -3.92
N MET A 322 1.16 14.93 -5.10
CA MET A 322 2.59 15.12 -5.27
C MET A 322 3.03 16.36 -4.48
N LYS A 323 4.00 16.19 -3.59
CA LYS A 323 4.69 17.32 -2.97
C LYS A 323 5.31 18.16 -4.08
N GLN A 324 4.80 19.38 -4.29
CA GLN A 324 5.48 20.36 -5.14
C GLN A 324 6.85 20.62 -4.51
N GLY A 325 7.91 20.63 -5.33
CA GLY A 325 9.23 21.03 -4.85
C GLY A 325 9.09 22.35 -4.10
N SER A 326 9.71 22.44 -2.93
CA SER A 326 9.71 23.68 -2.16
C SER A 326 10.25 24.81 -3.05
N PRO A 327 9.60 25.99 -3.11
CA PRO A 327 10.07 27.14 -3.88
C PRO A 327 11.51 27.58 -3.53
N GLU A 328 12.03 27.14 -2.39
CA GLU A 328 13.39 27.41 -1.93
C GLU A 328 14.49 26.77 -2.81
N GLU A 329 14.16 25.81 -3.69
CA GLU A 329 15.13 25.22 -4.63
C GLU A 329 15.23 25.99 -5.98
N GLU A 330 14.28 26.87 -6.29
CA GLU A 330 14.31 27.67 -7.55
C GLU A 330 14.97 29.05 -7.38
N GLU A 331 15.21 29.52 -6.15
CA GLU A 331 15.87 30.83 -5.89
C GLU A 331 17.41 30.76 -5.91
N TYR A 332 17.99 29.56 -6.07
CA TYR A 332 19.44 29.34 -6.15
C TYR A 332 19.90 28.55 -7.39
N ALA A 333 19.08 28.50 -8.44
CA ALA A 333 19.44 27.93 -9.75
C ALA A 333 19.85 29.00 -10.76
#